data_AF-A0A5C6EC72-F1
#
_entry.id   AF-A0A5C6EC72-F1
#
_cell.length_a   1.000
_cell.length_b   1.000
_cell.length_c   1.000
_cell.angle_alpha   90.00
_cell.angle_beta   90.00
_cell.angle_gamma   90.00
#
_symmetry.space_group_name_H-M   'P 1'
#
loop_
_entity.id
_entity.type
_entity.pdbx_description
1 polymer ?
#
loop_
_entity_poly.entity_id
_entity_poly.type
_entity_poly.pdbx_seq_one_letter_code
_entity_poly.pdbx_strand_id
1 'polypeptide(L)'
;MFDSPEDRKPILSVGRIFADALRGSMLVWVAMTCVICVLEAFYAPGWIEPTLTVSLASGIITIASLLPGLMLKSPAATRTSHAAEVSPDLAQTQQTTHLFIIGAAAAMAIRFAGTVALFVACRYQSSLPATTAAIFVCGWYILLTATEIALLARGASGIDLTHGQRHDSGDTPYQAFQTLHSPSTESTLG
;
A
#
# COMPACT_ATOMS: atom_id res chain seq x y z
N MET A 1 27.68 25.73 6.35
CA MET A 1 26.79 25.03 5.41
C MET A 1 26.10 23.94 6.22
N PHE A 2 24.99 24.28 6.86
CA PHE A 2 24.29 23.40 7.79
C PHE A 2 23.43 22.44 6.98
N ASP A 3 23.78 21.16 7.05
CA ASP A 3 22.94 20.05 6.58
C ASP A 3 21.72 20.01 7.50
N SER A 4 20.60 20.60 7.07
CA SER A 4 19.40 20.73 7.89
C SER A 4 18.71 19.37 7.97
N PRO A 5 18.57 18.75 9.16
CA PRO A 5 18.04 17.40 9.31
C PRO A 5 16.55 17.25 8.95
N GLU A 6 15.87 18.34 8.58
CA GLU A 6 14.45 18.34 8.25
C GLU A 6 14.12 17.86 6.83
N ASP A 7 15.09 17.79 5.91
CA ASP A 7 14.85 17.38 4.50
C ASP A 7 14.83 15.85 4.28
N ARG A 8 15.00 15.05 5.33
CA ARG A 8 15.01 13.58 5.26
C ARG A 8 13.62 12.92 5.38
N LYS A 9 12.53 13.59 4.98
CA LYS A 9 11.16 13.09 5.22
C LYS A 9 10.41 12.37 4.07
N PRO A 10 10.80 12.35 2.79
CA PRO A 10 9.98 11.64 1.79
C PRO A 10 10.26 10.13 1.70
N ILE A 11 11.42 9.64 2.16
CA ILE A 11 11.91 8.28 1.87
C ILE A 11 11.28 7.21 2.79
N LEU A 12 10.67 7.62 3.91
CA LEU A 12 9.98 6.74 4.86
C LEU A 12 8.54 6.36 4.43
N SER A 13 8.02 6.89 3.32
CA SER A 13 6.60 6.79 2.97
C SER A 13 6.19 5.41 2.39
N VAL A 14 6.87 4.91 1.35
CA VAL A 14 6.43 3.69 0.63
C VAL A 14 6.56 2.44 1.49
N GLY A 15 7.68 2.27 2.20
CA GLY A 15 7.89 1.13 3.09
C GLY A 15 6.88 1.07 4.24
N ARG A 16 6.43 2.23 4.75
CA ARG A 16 5.37 2.30 5.76
C ARG A 16 4.03 1.84 5.21
N ILE A 17 3.69 2.21 3.97
CA ILE A 17 2.44 1.77 3.33
C ILE A 17 2.41 0.25 3.21
N PHE A 18 3.50 -0.38 2.77
CA PHE A 18 3.59 -1.84 2.70
C PHE A 18 3.59 -2.49 4.10
N ALA A 19 4.24 -1.88 5.10
CA ALA A 19 4.22 -2.38 6.47
C ALA A 19 2.82 -2.30 7.11
N ASP A 20 2.09 -1.21 6.86
CA ASP A 20 0.71 -1.03 7.32
C ASP A 20 -0.23 -2.00 6.60
N ALA A 21 -0.04 -2.22 5.30
CA ALA A 21 -0.77 -3.24 4.54
C ALA A 21 -0.47 -4.66 5.05
N LEU A 22 0.78 -4.97 5.39
CA LEU A 22 1.18 -6.24 6.01
C LEU A 22 0.52 -6.42 7.37
N ARG A 23 0.55 -5.39 8.22
CA ARG A 23 -0.04 -5.46 9.56
C ARG A 23 -1.56 -5.62 9.48
N GLY A 24 -2.22 -4.86 8.62
CA GLY A 24 -3.66 -4.97 8.39
C GLY A 24 -4.06 -6.33 7.85
N SER A 25 -3.35 -6.83 6.84
CA SER A 25 -3.62 -8.17 6.29
C SER A 25 -3.37 -9.30 7.30
N MET A 26 -2.32 -9.20 8.12
CA MET A 26 -2.08 -10.16 9.21
C MET A 26 -3.18 -10.13 10.27
N LEU A 27 -3.68 -8.96 10.65
CA LEU A 27 -4.78 -8.84 11.62
C LEU A 27 -6.07 -9.46 11.07
N VAL A 28 -6.41 -9.17 9.82
CA VAL A 28 -7.60 -9.75 9.15
C VAL A 28 -7.44 -11.26 9.01
N TRP A 29 -6.25 -11.73 8.62
CA TRP A 29 -5.91 -13.15 8.54
C TRP A 29 -6.13 -13.84 9.90
N VAL A 30 -5.50 -13.37 10.97
CA VAL A 30 -5.66 -13.95 12.33
C VAL A 30 -7.12 -13.95 12.76
N ALA A 31 -7.84 -12.84 12.56
CA ALA A 31 -9.24 -12.72 12.97
C ALA A 31 -10.12 -13.74 12.22
N MET A 32 -9.98 -13.84 10.90
CA MET A 32 -10.76 -14.79 10.10
C MET A 32 -10.39 -16.24 10.42
N THR A 33 -9.10 -16.55 10.64
CA THR A 33 -8.68 -17.89 11.07
C THR A 33 -9.32 -18.25 12.40
N CYS A 34 -9.32 -17.32 13.36
CA CYS A 34 -9.95 -17.54 14.66
C CYS A 34 -11.46 -17.81 14.52
N VAL A 35 -12.16 -17.01 13.71
CA VAL A 35 -13.60 -17.21 13.45
C VAL A 35 -13.87 -18.57 12.83
N ILE A 36 -13.11 -18.97 11.81
CA ILE A 36 -13.29 -20.26 11.13
C ILE A 36 -12.99 -21.42 12.10
N CYS A 37 -11.89 -21.35 12.86
CA CYS A 37 -11.56 -22.39 13.85
C CYS A 37 -12.65 -22.53 14.93
N VAL A 38 -13.22 -21.41 15.40
CA VAL A 38 -14.32 -21.45 16.36
C VAL A 38 -15.55 -22.11 15.75
N LEU A 39 -15.93 -21.73 14.51
CA LEU A 39 -17.05 -22.35 13.80
C LEU A 39 -16.83 -23.86 13.60
N GLU A 40 -15.65 -24.26 13.16
CA GLU A 40 -15.33 -25.69 12.96
C GLU A 40 -15.30 -26.48 14.26
N ALA A 41 -14.82 -25.90 15.35
CA ALA A 41 -14.87 -26.55 16.65
C ALA A 41 -16.30 -26.89 17.10
N PHE A 42 -17.30 -26.07 16.71
CA PHE A 42 -18.70 -26.33 17.01
C PHE A 42 -19.39 -27.25 16.00
N TYR A 43 -19.11 -27.11 14.70
CA TYR A 43 -19.87 -27.79 13.64
C TYR A 43 -19.18 -29.03 13.04
N ALA A 44 -17.85 -29.05 12.95
CA ALA A 44 -17.10 -30.08 12.26
C ALA A 44 -15.64 -30.18 12.78
N PRO A 45 -15.43 -30.69 14.01
CA PRO A 45 -14.11 -30.67 14.64
C PRO A 45 -13.05 -31.48 13.89
N GLY A 46 -13.46 -32.44 13.05
CA GLY A 46 -12.54 -33.19 12.18
C GLY A 46 -11.90 -32.36 11.05
N TRP A 47 -12.33 -31.11 10.83
CA TRP A 47 -11.83 -30.23 9.76
C TRP A 47 -10.78 -29.23 10.27
N ILE A 48 -10.54 -29.18 11.57
CA ILE A 48 -9.62 -28.21 12.19
C ILE A 48 -8.19 -28.35 11.66
N GLU A 49 -7.70 -29.59 11.52
CA GLU A 49 -6.33 -29.86 11.06
C GLU A 49 -6.06 -29.38 9.62
N PRO A 50 -6.88 -29.73 8.60
CA PRO A 50 -6.67 -29.21 7.24
C PRO A 50 -6.89 -27.69 7.17
N THR A 51 -7.86 -27.14 7.91
CA THR A 51 -8.10 -25.70 7.95
C THR A 51 -6.93 -24.92 8.54
N LEU A 52 -6.37 -25.40 9.65
CA LEU A 52 -5.19 -24.78 10.26
C LEU A 52 -3.99 -24.83 9.32
N THR A 53 -3.78 -25.95 8.62
CA THR A 53 -2.68 -26.11 7.65
C THR A 53 -2.81 -25.13 6.51
N VAL A 54 -4.02 -25.02 5.92
CA VAL A 54 -4.31 -24.06 4.84
C VAL A 54 -4.16 -22.62 5.32
N SER A 55 -4.67 -22.33 6.52
CA SER A 55 -4.55 -21.02 7.14
C SER A 55 -3.08 -20.63 7.36
N LEU A 56 -2.26 -21.52 7.94
CA LEU A 56 -0.84 -21.26 8.17
C LEU A 56 -0.08 -21.03 6.87
N ALA A 57 -0.25 -21.90 5.88
CA ALA A 57 0.45 -21.79 4.61
C ALA A 57 0.07 -20.51 3.86
N SER A 58 -1.21 -20.11 3.89
CA SER A 58 -1.65 -18.86 3.29
C SER A 58 -1.16 -17.61 4.03
N GLY A 59 -1.01 -17.68 5.35
CA GLY A 59 -0.34 -16.64 6.13
C GLY A 59 1.11 -16.46 5.68
N ILE A 60 1.86 -17.57 5.52
CA ILE A 60 3.24 -17.56 5.03
C ILE A 60 3.32 -16.95 3.62
N ILE A 61 2.42 -17.34 2.71
CA ILE A 61 2.35 -16.78 1.35
C ILE A 61 2.13 -15.27 1.39
N THR A 62 1.28 -14.78 2.31
CA THR A 62 1.02 -13.34 2.48
C THR A 62 2.24 -12.57 2.96
N ILE A 63 3.01 -13.13 3.91
CA ILE A 63 4.27 -12.52 4.36
C ILE A 63 5.28 -12.50 3.20
N ALA A 64 5.42 -13.62 2.51
CA ALA A 64 6.36 -13.77 1.40
C ALA A 64 6.03 -12.84 0.22
N SER A 65 4.74 -12.63 -0.08
CA SER A 65 4.33 -11.74 -1.17
C SER A 65 4.57 -10.27 -0.87
N LEU A 66 4.55 -9.86 0.40
CA LEU A 66 4.79 -8.47 0.80
C LEU A 66 6.27 -8.14 1.02
N LEU A 67 7.12 -9.16 1.14
CA LEU A 67 8.57 -9.01 1.32
C LEU A 67 9.25 -8.17 0.21
N PRO A 68 8.95 -8.37 -1.09
CA PRO A 68 9.52 -7.56 -2.16
C PRO A 68 9.23 -6.06 -1.96
N GLY A 69 8.00 -5.70 -1.59
CA GLY A 69 7.61 -4.31 -1.33
C GLY A 69 8.39 -3.67 -0.17
N LEU A 70 8.73 -4.46 0.86
CA LEU A 70 9.57 -4.02 1.98
C LEU A 70 11.06 -3.93 1.63
N MET A 71 11.53 -4.78 0.71
CA MET A 71 12.93 -4.86 0.27
C MET A 71 13.28 -3.83 -0.81
N LEU A 72 12.29 -3.22 -1.47
CA LEU A 72 12.50 -2.12 -2.42
C LEU A 72 13.01 -0.88 -1.67
N LYS A 73 14.31 -0.85 -1.42
CA LYS A 73 15.04 0.29 -0.88
C LYS A 73 15.04 1.37 -1.96
N SER A 74 14.35 2.49 -1.70
CA SER A 74 14.30 3.61 -2.65
C SER A 74 15.73 4.03 -3.03
N PRO A 75 16.06 4.15 -4.33
CA PRO A 75 17.42 4.44 -4.84
C PRO A 75 17.89 5.88 -4.58
N ALA A 76 17.52 6.47 -3.44
CA ALA A 76 17.91 7.81 -3.04
C ALA A 76 19.36 7.91 -2.55
N ALA A 77 20.07 6.79 -2.36
CA ALA A 77 21.43 6.79 -1.81
C ALA A 77 22.55 6.99 -2.85
N THR A 78 22.26 7.07 -4.15
CA THR A 78 23.30 7.18 -5.20
C THR A 78 23.30 8.52 -5.94
N ARG A 79 22.51 9.52 -5.51
CA ARG A 79 22.62 10.89 -6.04
C ARG A 79 23.44 11.78 -5.12
N THR A 80 24.68 11.38 -4.85
CA THR A 80 25.73 12.38 -4.66
C THR A 80 26.12 12.93 -6.02
N SER A 81 25.79 14.20 -6.25
CA SER A 81 26.61 15.11 -7.04
C SER A 81 26.69 14.83 -8.54
N HIS A 82 25.69 15.24 -9.31
CA HIS A 82 25.86 16.06 -10.53
C HIS A 82 24.61 16.03 -11.41
N ALA A 83 24.33 17.20 -11.99
CA ALA A 83 23.49 17.48 -13.15
C ALA A 83 22.00 17.82 -12.90
N ALA A 84 21.76 19.14 -13.01
CA ALA A 84 20.73 19.77 -13.85
C ALA A 84 19.25 19.63 -13.44
N GLU A 85 18.77 20.63 -12.70
CA GLU A 85 17.78 21.63 -13.14
C GLU A 85 16.76 21.22 -14.22
N VAL A 86 16.11 20.07 -14.04
CA VAL A 86 14.84 19.70 -14.69
C VAL A 86 13.91 19.24 -13.59
N SER A 87 12.75 19.90 -13.46
CA SER A 87 11.72 19.74 -12.40
C SER A 87 11.82 18.43 -11.60
N PRO A 88 12.53 18.43 -10.45
CA PRO A 88 12.92 17.22 -9.73
C PRO A 88 11.73 16.43 -9.17
N ASP A 89 10.57 17.08 -9.03
CA ASP A 89 9.37 16.51 -8.39
C ASP A 89 8.67 15.46 -9.27
N LEU A 90 8.64 15.68 -10.59
CA LEU A 90 7.97 14.78 -11.55
C LEU A 90 8.78 13.50 -11.79
N ALA A 91 10.10 13.63 -11.93
CA ALA A 91 11.00 12.49 -12.15
C ALA A 91 11.10 11.58 -10.92
N GLN A 92 11.07 12.16 -9.71
CA GLN A 92 11.08 11.40 -8.46
C GLN A 92 9.77 10.64 -8.24
N THR A 93 8.62 11.29 -8.51
CA THR A 93 7.30 10.66 -8.42
C THR A 93 7.15 9.49 -9.40
N GLN A 94 7.64 9.65 -10.64
CA GLN A 94 7.62 8.59 -11.64
C GLN A 94 8.44 7.36 -11.18
N GLN A 95 9.63 7.59 -10.61
CA GLN A 95 10.50 6.51 -10.16
C GLN A 95 9.91 5.73 -8.96
N THR A 96 9.25 6.41 -8.02
CA THR A 96 8.54 5.75 -6.90
C THR A 96 7.34 4.94 -7.36
N THR A 97 6.58 5.44 -8.34
CA THR A 97 5.43 4.73 -8.91
C THR A 97 5.86 3.46 -9.65
N HIS A 98 6.97 3.50 -10.40
CA HIS A 98 7.51 2.31 -11.05
C HIS A 98 7.92 1.24 -10.03
N LEU A 99 8.59 1.62 -8.93
CA LEU A 99 8.97 0.68 -7.87
C LEU A 99 7.74 0.09 -7.17
N PHE A 100 6.71 0.91 -6.91
CA PHE A 100 5.45 0.44 -6.34
C PHE A 100 4.77 -0.60 -7.25
N ILE A 101 4.68 -0.33 -8.55
CA ILE A 101 4.08 -1.26 -9.52
C ILE A 101 4.86 -2.58 -9.57
N ILE A 102 6.20 -2.53 -9.56
CA ILE A 102 7.04 -3.73 -9.55
C ILE A 102 6.81 -4.54 -8.27
N GLY A 103 6.78 -3.87 -7.11
CA GLY A 103 6.51 -4.50 -5.82
C GLY A 103 5.13 -5.16 -5.76
N ALA A 104 4.10 -4.45 -6.23
CA ALA A 104 2.73 -4.96 -6.30
C ALA A 104 2.61 -6.15 -7.28
N ALA A 105 3.24 -6.07 -8.45
CA ALA A 105 3.26 -7.15 -9.43
C ALA A 105 3.96 -8.40 -8.89
N ALA A 106 5.11 -8.23 -8.22
CA ALA A 106 5.82 -9.32 -7.57
C ALA A 106 4.99 -9.97 -6.47
N ALA A 107 4.31 -9.16 -5.64
CA ALA A 107 3.40 -9.65 -4.61
C ALA A 107 2.27 -10.50 -5.20
N MET A 108 1.63 -10.03 -6.28
CA MET A 108 0.58 -10.77 -6.96
C MET A 108 1.08 -12.08 -7.56
N ALA A 109 2.27 -12.08 -8.17
CA ALA A 109 2.87 -13.29 -8.73
C ALA A 109 3.18 -14.34 -7.65
N ILE A 110 3.74 -13.92 -6.51
CA ILE A 110 4.01 -14.82 -5.38
C ILE A 110 2.71 -15.39 -4.82
N ARG A 111 1.66 -14.58 -4.68
CA ARG A 111 0.36 -15.09 -4.21
C ARG A 111 -0.23 -16.10 -5.18
N PHE A 112 -0.20 -15.83 -6.48
CA PHE A 112 -0.70 -16.76 -7.48
C PHE A 112 0.07 -18.10 -7.47
N ALA A 113 1.41 -18.04 -7.45
CA ALA A 113 2.23 -19.25 -7.36
C ALA A 113 1.98 -20.00 -6.03
N GLY A 114 1.87 -19.26 -4.94
CA GLY A 114 1.60 -19.79 -3.60
C GLY A 114 0.24 -20.47 -3.49
N THR A 115 -0.83 -19.91 -4.08
CA THR A 115 -2.16 -20.53 -4.05
C THR A 115 -2.23 -21.80 -4.88
N VAL A 116 -1.59 -21.83 -6.04
CA VAL A 116 -1.47 -23.05 -6.84
C VAL A 116 -0.69 -24.11 -6.08
N ALA A 117 0.45 -23.75 -5.47
CA ALA A 117 1.24 -24.66 -4.65
C ALA A 117 0.45 -25.19 -3.44
N LEU A 118 -0.30 -24.32 -2.77
CA LEU A 118 -1.14 -24.68 -1.64
C LEU A 118 -2.28 -25.60 -2.06
N PHE A 119 -2.93 -25.33 -3.19
CA PHE A 119 -3.97 -26.20 -3.72
C PHE A 119 -3.42 -27.60 -4.03
N VAL A 120 -2.25 -27.69 -4.67
CA VAL A 120 -1.59 -28.98 -4.94
C VAL A 120 -1.23 -29.69 -3.63
N ALA A 121 -0.65 -28.98 -2.65
CA ALA A 121 -0.32 -29.55 -1.35
C ALA A 121 -1.57 -30.09 -0.62
N CYS A 122 -2.68 -29.34 -0.65
CA CYS A 122 -3.96 -29.78 -0.09
C CYS A 122 -4.47 -31.05 -0.77
N ARG A 123 -4.37 -31.14 -2.11
CA ARG A 123 -4.77 -32.33 -2.86
C ARG A 123 -3.96 -33.56 -2.51
N TYR A 124 -2.69 -33.39 -2.13
CA TYR A 124 -1.82 -34.50 -1.72
C TYR A 124 -1.99 -34.91 -0.27
N GLN A 125 -2.19 -33.95 0.64
CA GLN A 125 -2.25 -34.23 2.09
C GLN A 125 -3.65 -34.52 2.61
N SER A 126 -4.69 -33.95 1.98
CA SER A 126 -6.06 -34.05 2.50
C SER A 126 -6.89 -35.04 1.69
N SER A 127 -7.60 -35.94 2.39
CA SER A 127 -8.64 -36.79 1.78
C SER A 127 -9.93 -36.04 1.44
N LEU A 128 -9.90 -34.71 1.51
CA LEU A 128 -11.05 -33.83 1.25
C LEU A 128 -11.42 -33.84 -0.24
N PRO A 129 -12.72 -33.65 -0.57
CA PRO A 129 -13.15 -33.42 -1.93
C PRO A 129 -12.38 -32.25 -2.56
N ALA A 130 -11.92 -32.44 -3.80
CA ALA A 130 -11.14 -31.43 -4.53
C ALA A 130 -11.89 -30.09 -4.64
N THR A 131 -13.22 -30.15 -4.77
CA THR A 131 -14.11 -28.99 -4.82
C THR A 131 -14.06 -28.17 -3.53
N THR A 132 -14.10 -28.81 -2.36
CA THR A 132 -14.04 -28.13 -1.08
C THR A 132 -12.71 -27.44 -0.87
N ALA A 133 -11.60 -28.14 -1.14
CA ALA A 133 -10.26 -27.55 -1.05
C ALA A 133 -10.08 -26.37 -2.00
N ALA A 134 -10.60 -26.46 -3.24
CA ALA A 134 -10.56 -25.37 -4.20
C ALA A 134 -11.35 -24.14 -3.70
N ILE A 135 -12.56 -24.35 -3.18
CA ILE A 135 -13.40 -23.26 -2.65
C ILE A 135 -12.69 -22.58 -1.47
N PHE A 136 -12.09 -23.35 -0.58
CA PHE A 136 -11.41 -22.79 0.59
C PHE A 136 -10.16 -21.99 0.21
N VAL A 137 -9.30 -22.54 -0.65
CA VAL A 137 -8.09 -21.85 -1.15
C VAL A 137 -8.47 -20.60 -1.95
N CYS A 138 -9.45 -20.69 -2.85
CA CYS A 138 -9.93 -19.55 -3.63
C CYS A 138 -10.57 -18.47 -2.76
N GLY A 139 -11.42 -18.85 -1.81
CA GLY A 139 -12.07 -17.92 -0.90
C GLY A 139 -11.04 -17.15 -0.08
N TRP A 140 -10.04 -17.86 0.45
CA TRP A 140 -8.97 -17.24 1.22
C TRP A 140 -8.08 -16.32 0.38
N TYR A 141 -7.76 -16.75 -0.85
CA TYR A 141 -7.01 -15.93 -1.80
C TYR A 141 -7.74 -14.62 -2.13
N ILE A 142 -9.03 -14.69 -2.46
CA ILE A 142 -9.84 -13.51 -2.79
C ILE A 142 -9.89 -12.56 -1.60
N LEU A 143 -10.12 -13.08 -0.39
CA LEU A 143 -10.20 -12.28 0.83
C LEU A 143 -8.90 -11.53 1.12
N LEU A 144 -7.76 -12.22 1.07
CA LEU A 144 -6.45 -11.60 1.31
C LEU A 144 -6.10 -10.57 0.23
N THR A 145 -6.39 -10.89 -1.02
CA THR A 145 -6.14 -10.00 -2.17
C THR A 145 -7.00 -8.74 -2.08
N ALA A 146 -8.29 -8.88 -1.78
CA ALA A 146 -9.20 -7.75 -1.61
C ALA A 146 -8.78 -6.86 -0.43
N THR A 147 -8.38 -7.47 0.70
CA THR A 147 -7.91 -6.74 1.88
C THR A 147 -6.64 -5.95 1.56
N GLU A 148 -5.68 -6.55 0.87
CA GLU A 148 -4.45 -5.87 0.47
C GLU A 148 -4.74 -4.71 -0.49
N ILE A 149 -5.53 -4.92 -1.54
CA ILE A 149 -5.88 -3.85 -2.48
C ILE A 149 -6.58 -2.70 -1.75
N ALA A 150 -7.48 -3.00 -0.82
CA ALA A 150 -8.16 -1.99 -0.01
C ALA A 150 -7.18 -1.20 0.88
N LEU A 151 -6.21 -1.87 1.50
CA LEU A 151 -5.19 -1.22 2.34
C LEU A 151 -4.22 -0.38 1.52
N LEU A 152 -3.77 -0.89 0.37
CA LEU A 152 -2.91 -0.15 -0.55
C LEU A 152 -3.63 1.08 -1.14
N ALA A 153 -4.90 0.94 -1.55
CA ALA A 153 -5.71 2.04 -2.04
C ALA A 153 -5.90 3.13 -0.98
N ARG A 154 -6.15 2.74 0.28
CA ARG A 154 -6.21 3.68 1.41
C ARG A 154 -4.89 4.40 1.62
N GLY A 155 -3.76 3.67 1.60
CA GLY A 155 -2.44 4.27 1.71
C GLY A 155 -2.14 5.28 0.60
N ALA A 156 -2.52 4.96 -0.64
CA ALA A 156 -2.34 5.85 -1.79
C ALA A 156 -3.20 7.12 -1.67
N SER A 157 -4.47 7.00 -1.27
CA SER A 157 -5.37 8.15 -1.10
C SER A 157 -4.91 9.16 -0.04
N GLY A 158 -4.16 8.72 0.98
CA GLY A 158 -3.59 9.61 1.98
C GLY A 158 -2.46 10.48 1.45
N ILE A 159 -1.72 10.02 0.43
CA ILE A 159 -0.63 10.80 -0.18
C ILE A 159 -1.20 11.96 -1.01
N ASP A 160 -2.27 11.71 -1.76
CA ASP A 160 -2.88 12.68 -2.68
C ASP A 160 -3.46 13.90 -1.92
N LEU A 161 -4.11 13.65 -0.78
CA LEU A 161 -4.61 14.70 0.12
C LEU A 161 -3.48 15.59 0.68
N THR A 162 -2.31 15.01 0.94
CA THR A 162 -1.17 15.75 1.50
C THR A 162 -0.49 16.63 0.45
N HIS A 163 -0.47 16.20 -0.83
CA HIS A 163 0.05 17.00 -1.93
C HIS A 163 -0.87 18.16 -2.32
N GLY A 164 -2.19 17.96 -2.30
CA GLY A 164 -3.17 19.01 -2.58
C GLY A 164 -3.12 20.17 -1.57
N GLN A 165 -2.86 19.88 -0.29
CA GLN A 165 -2.85 20.90 0.75
C GLN A 165 -1.61 21.82 0.71
N ARG A 166 -0.49 21.37 0.12
CA ARG A 166 0.75 22.15 0.05
C ARG A 166 0.73 23.21 -1.06
N HIS A 167 -0.14 23.05 -2.05
CA HIS A 167 -0.28 23.98 -3.16
C HIS A 167 -1.21 25.17 -2.84
N ASP A 168 -2.02 25.06 -1.78
CA ASP A 168 -3.00 26.08 -1.36
C ASP A 168 -2.47 27.00 -0.23
N SER A 169 -1.29 26.71 0.33
CA SER A 169 -0.66 27.55 1.38
C SER A 169 0.37 28.55 0.81
N GLY A 170 0.50 28.67 -0.51
CA GLY A 170 1.49 29.53 -1.18
C GLY A 170 0.98 30.91 -1.62
N ASP A 171 -0.34 31.10 -1.77
CA ASP A 171 -0.91 32.35 -2.24
C ASP A 171 -1.72 33.04 -1.14
N THR A 172 -1.06 33.92 -0.38
CA THR A 172 -1.56 35.30 -0.14
C THR A 172 -0.59 36.10 0.74
N PRO A 173 0.26 36.92 0.10
CA PRO A 173 0.54 38.27 0.61
C PRO A 173 0.22 39.38 -0.41
N TYR A 174 -0.49 39.10 -1.52
CA TYR A 174 -0.76 40.10 -2.56
C TYR A 174 -2.16 40.74 -2.55
N GLN A 175 -3.06 40.39 -1.62
CA GLN A 175 -4.33 41.11 -1.45
C GLN A 175 -4.24 42.40 -0.62
N ALA A 176 -3.04 42.83 -0.20
CA ALA A 176 -2.87 44.08 0.55
C ALA A 176 -2.66 45.33 -0.34
N PHE A 177 -2.51 45.19 -1.67
CA PHE A 177 -2.14 46.34 -2.53
C PHE A 177 -3.25 46.87 -3.45
N GLN A 178 -4.46 46.31 -3.42
CA GLN A 178 -5.56 46.71 -4.30
C GLN A 178 -6.60 47.67 -3.70
N THR A 179 -6.43 48.11 -2.44
CA THR A 179 -7.34 49.07 -1.78
C THR A 179 -6.85 50.52 -1.77
N LEU A 180 -5.78 50.85 -2.49
CA LEU A 180 -5.14 52.18 -2.41
C LEU A 180 -4.94 52.83 -3.79
N HIS A 181 -5.97 52.85 -4.64
CA HIS A 181 -6.07 53.83 -5.72
C HIS A 181 -7.54 53.99 -6.17
N SER A 182 -8.32 54.74 -5.41
CA SER A 182 -9.44 55.50 -5.97
C SER A 182 -8.96 56.93 -6.23
N PRO A 183 -8.58 57.28 -7.47
CA PRO A 183 -8.34 58.67 -7.82
C PRO A 183 -9.70 59.39 -7.91
N SER A 184 -9.93 60.25 -6.92
CA SER A 184 -10.84 61.38 -7.02
C SER A 184 -10.30 62.37 -8.05
N THR A 185 -10.99 62.53 -9.17
CA THR A 185 -10.92 63.72 -10.03
C THR A 185 -12.36 64.04 -10.42
N GLU A 186 -13.04 64.87 -9.65
CA GLU A 186 -12.97 66.34 -9.69
C GLU A 186 -13.63 66.86 -10.98
N SER A 187 -14.91 67.19 -10.80
CA SER A 187 -15.77 67.83 -11.77
C SER A 187 -15.47 69.32 -11.74
N THR A 188 -14.85 69.85 -12.81
CA THR A 188 -14.66 71.28 -12.99
C THR A 188 -15.12 71.67 -14.40
N LEU A 189 -16.34 72.23 -14.42
CA LEU A 189 -16.90 73.27 -15.30
C LEU A 189 -16.18 73.64 -16.61
N GLY A 190 -17.00 73.67 -17.67
CA GLY A 190 -16.77 74.39 -18.94
C GLY A 190 -17.96 74.23 -19.87
#